data_AF-A0A7G9LBS7-F1
#
_entry.id   AF-A0A7G9LBS7-F1
#
_cell.length_a   1.000
_cell.length_b   1.000
_cell.length_c   1.000
_cell.angle_alpha   90.00
_cell.angle_beta   90.00
_cell.angle_gamma   90.00
#
_symmetry.space_group_name_H-M   'P 1'
#
loop_
_entity.id
_entity.type
_entity.pdbx_description
1 polymer ?
#
loop_
_entity_poly.entity_id
_entity_poly.type
_entity_poly.pdbx_seq_one_letter_code
_entity_poly.pdbx_strand_id
1 'polypeptide(L)' 'MAKKSVASLQTGSKRLSKAIKMIKSPKTGAYTFVESIMDPSAVDAFLAKK' A
#
# COMPACT_ATOMS: atom_id res chain seq x y z
N MET A 1 -43.10 -17.64 -9.06
CA MET A 1 -42.02 -16.64 -9.23
C MET A 1 -41.00 -16.83 -8.12
N ALA A 2 -39.92 -17.57 -8.38
CA ALA A 2 -38.90 -17.82 -7.35
C ALA A 2 -37.99 -16.59 -7.25
N LYS A 3 -37.94 -15.97 -6.07
CA LYS A 3 -36.97 -14.91 -5.78
C LYS A 3 -35.59 -15.54 -5.81
N LYS A 4 -34.88 -15.43 -6.93
CA LYS A 4 -33.45 -15.75 -7.00
C LYS A 4 -32.74 -14.69 -6.17
N SER A 5 -32.36 -15.03 -4.94
CA SER A 5 -31.44 -14.22 -4.17
C SER A 5 -30.11 -14.20 -4.91
N VAL A 6 -29.79 -13.05 -5.52
CA VAL A 6 -28.48 -12.82 -6.13
C VAL A 6 -27.51 -12.54 -4.99
N ALA A 7 -26.62 -13.49 -4.72
CA ALA A 7 -25.52 -13.28 -3.79
C ALA A 7 -24.54 -12.27 -4.42
N SER A 8 -24.45 -11.07 -3.86
CA SER A 8 -23.40 -10.11 -4.24
C SER A 8 -22.07 -10.57 -3.68
N LEU A 9 -21.03 -10.74 -4.52
CA LEU A 9 -19.66 -10.83 -4.01
C LEU A 9 -19.28 -9.46 -3.41
N GLN A 10 -18.91 -9.43 -2.14
CA GLN A 10 -18.25 -8.25 -1.55
C GLN A 10 -16.89 -8.07 -2.22
N THR A 11 -16.87 -7.26 -3.27
CA THR A 11 -15.66 -6.80 -3.94
C THR A 11 -15.06 -5.67 -3.10
N GLY A 12 -14.29 -6.07 -2.10
CA GLY A 12 -13.69 -5.16 -1.11
C GLY A 12 -12.70 -5.90 -0.24
N SER A 13 -11.75 -6.61 -0.86
CA SER A 13 -10.59 -7.11 -0.14
C SER A 13 -9.83 -5.91 0.45
N LYS A 14 -9.40 -6.00 1.71
CA LYS A 14 -8.46 -5.05 2.31
C LYS A 14 -7.12 -5.17 1.58
N ARG A 15 -7.02 -4.52 0.43
CA ARG A 15 -5.83 -4.51 -0.41
C ARG A 15 -4.78 -3.66 0.30
N LEU A 16 -3.68 -4.28 0.67
CA LEU A 16 -2.51 -3.60 1.20
C LEU A 16 -1.45 -3.47 0.10
N SER A 17 -0.74 -2.35 0.09
CA SER A 17 0.38 -2.08 -0.82
C SER A 17 1.69 -2.05 -0.03
N LYS A 18 2.72 -2.73 -0.54
CA LYS A 18 4.09 -2.57 -0.06
C LYS A 18 4.70 -1.35 -0.76
N ALA A 19 4.97 -0.29 0.00
CA ALA A 19 5.67 0.89 -0.50
C ALA A 19 7.16 0.79 -0.12
N ILE A 20 8.03 1.02 -1.11
CA ILE A 20 9.48 0.96 -0.94
C ILE A 20 10.05 2.33 -1.29
N LYS A 21 10.78 2.95 -0.37
CA LYS A 21 11.47 4.21 -0.60
C LYS A 21 12.98 4.07 -0.43
N MET A 22 13.72 4.83 -1.22
CA MET A 22 15.16 4.92 -1.11
C MET A 22 15.52 6.08 -0.18
N ILE A 23 16.32 5.83 0.85
CA ILE A 23 16.82 6.86 1.77
C ILE A 23 18.32 6.90 1.74
N LYS A 24 18.88 8.11 1.81
CA LYS A 24 20.33 8.29 1.89
C LYS A 24 20.77 8.16 3.35
N SER A 25 21.71 7.26 3.61
CA SER A 25 22.34 7.10 4.92
C SER A 25 23.09 8.38 5.30
N PRO A 26 22.79 9.02 6.45
CA PRO A 26 23.50 10.22 6.87
C PRO A 26 24.96 9.94 7.24
N LYS A 27 25.28 8.69 7.61
CA LYS A 27 26.63 8.28 8.03
C LYS A 27 27.56 7.97 6.86
N THR A 28 27.05 7.29 5.84
CA THR A 28 27.87 6.73 4.76
C THR A 28 27.55 7.30 3.38
N GLY A 29 26.46 8.06 3.24
CA GLY A 29 26.00 8.58 1.95
C GLY A 29 25.43 7.51 1.00
N ALA A 30 25.49 6.23 1.38
CA ALA A 30 24.92 5.12 0.63
C ALA A 30 23.39 5.16 0.67
N TYR A 31 22.75 4.65 -0.38
CA TYR A 31 21.31 4.52 -0.44
C TYR A 31 20.85 3.18 0.12
N THR A 32 19.84 3.21 0.97
CA THR A 32 19.19 2.02 1.53
C THR A 32 17.70 2.05 1.21
N PHE A 33 17.10 0.88 1.07
CA PHE A 33 15.67 0.74 0.86
C PHE A 33 14.96 0.57 2.21
N VAL A 34 13.86 1.29 2.39
CA VAL A 34 12.94 1.10 3.51
C VAL A 34 11.57 0.74 2.96
N GLU A 35 11.04 -0.37 3.44
CA GLU A 35 9.74 -0.91 3.06
C GLU A 35 8.71 -0.76 4.18
N SER A 36 7.46 -0.51 3.80
CA SER A 36 6.32 -0.49 4.71
C SER A 36 5.06 -0.98 3.99
N ILE A 37 4.24 -1.76 4.70
CA ILE A 37 2.96 -2.27 4.20
C ILE A 37 1.87 -1.33 4.70
N MET A 38 1.11 -0.73 3.78
CA MET A 38 0.10 0.28 4.10
C MET A 38 -1.11 0.24 3.16
N ASP A 39 -2.14 1.02 3.47
CA ASP A 39 -3.27 1.21 2.57
C ASP A 39 -2.81 1.92 1.27
N PRO A 40 -3.31 1.52 0.09
CA PRO A 40 -2.98 2.15 -1.19
C PRO A 40 -3.18 3.67 -1.21
N SER A 41 -4.13 4.21 -0.45
CA SER A 41 -4.38 5.65 -0.35
C SER A 41 -3.29 6.42 0.38
N ALA A 42 -2.48 5.75 1.21
CA ALA A 42 -1.40 6.36 1.99
C ALA A 42 -0.03 6.31 1.31
N VAL A 43 0.09 5.62 0.17
CA VAL A 43 1.38 5.39 -0.52
C VAL A 43 2.00 6.70 -1.00
N ASP A 44 1.21 7.60 -1.59
CA ASP A 44 1.73 8.86 -2.13
C ASP A 44 2.31 9.76 -1.03
N ALA A 45 1.63 9.83 0.12
CA ALA A 45 2.11 10.56 1.29
C ALA A 45 3.42 9.97 1.86
N PHE A 46 3.56 8.64 1.83
CA PHE A 46 4.78 7.96 2.25
C PHE A 46 5.97 8.26 1.33
N LEU A 47 5.74 8.27 0.02
CA LEU A 47 6.78 8.54 -0.99
C LEU A 47 7.20 10.01 -1.04
N ALA A 48 6.29 10.94 -0.76
CA ALA A 48 6.60 12.38 -0.72
C ALA A 48 7.53 12.77 0.45
N LYS A 49 7.63 11.94 1.50
CA LYS A 49 8.43 12.22 2.68
C LYS A 49 9.93 11.97 2.44
N LYS A 50 10.69 13.06 2.29
CA LYS A 50 12.16 13.08 2.15
C LYS A 50 12.87 12.47 3.35
#